data_AF-S7SXM9-F1
#
_entry.id   AF-S7SXM9-F1
#
_cell.length_a   1.000
_cell.length_b   1.000
_cell.length_c   1.000
_cell.angle_alpha   90.00
_cell.angle_beta   90.00
_cell.angle_gamma   90.00
#
_symmetry.space_group_name_H-M   'P 1'
#
loop_
_entity.id
_entity.type
_entity.pdbx_description
1 polymer ?
#
loop_
_entity_poly.entity_id
_entity_poly.type
_entity_poly.pdbx_seq_one_letter_code
_entity_poly.pdbx_strand_id
1 'polypeptide(L)'
;MCWLACFRGRKPALWKARLLRCLTTFGIPYAADIMNFVIITAVLSVANSGLYATSRVLWSMSRQGMVSPFFSKLSKRGVPINALIASIAIGCLSLLCSIYAEDTVYVWLTAIAGFGAVTVWASIALSSYFGRKAFLREGGDVRDLKYRTPLYPFVPLAAFALNMATIIGLAFIPDQRIALYCGIPFLLACYGYYHLVAKKRVQLLAAEKGELKAAK
;
A
#
# COMPACT_ATOMS: atom_id res chain seq x y z
N MET A 1 14.85 17.34 -11.25
CA MET A 1 15.93 17.37 -10.24
C MET A 1 15.84 18.53 -9.22
N CYS A 2 14.74 19.30 -9.16
CA CYS A 2 14.57 20.37 -8.16
C CYS A 2 13.78 19.93 -6.89
N TRP A 3 13.33 18.68 -6.84
CA TRP A 3 12.40 18.19 -5.80
C TRP A 3 13.10 17.66 -4.54
N LEU A 4 14.33 17.13 -4.67
CA LEU A 4 15.10 16.58 -3.54
C LEU A 4 15.75 17.66 -2.66
N ALA A 5 15.90 18.89 -3.16
CA ALA A 5 16.49 19.99 -2.37
C ALA A 5 15.51 20.62 -1.36
N CYS A 6 14.19 20.45 -1.54
CA CYS A 6 13.19 21.04 -0.65
C CYS A 6 12.91 20.16 0.60
N PHE A 7 13.31 18.88 0.57
CA PHE A 7 12.99 17.89 1.60
C PHE A 7 14.16 17.52 2.54
N ARG A 8 15.28 18.25 2.50
CA ARG A 8 16.34 18.07 3.51
C ARG A 8 15.96 18.80 4.80
N GLY A 9 15.49 18.03 5.78
CA GLY A 9 15.72 18.35 7.20
C GLY A 9 14.65 19.14 7.96
N ARG A 10 13.39 19.18 7.53
CA ARG A 10 12.34 19.83 8.33
C ARG A 10 11.39 18.83 8.99
N LYS A 11 11.46 18.80 10.33
CA LYS A 11 10.58 18.06 11.23
C LYS A 11 9.11 18.22 10.79
N PRO A 12 8.29 17.16 10.82
CA PRO A 12 6.92 17.15 10.30
C PRO A 12 5.94 18.12 11.00
N ALA A 13 6.37 18.83 12.05
CA ALA A 13 5.61 19.89 12.72
C ALA A 13 5.51 21.20 11.92
N LEU A 14 6.34 21.42 10.89
CA LEU A 14 6.47 22.72 10.23
C LEU A 14 5.31 23.09 9.29
N TRP A 15 4.59 22.12 8.71
CA TRP A 15 3.45 22.39 7.82
C TRP A 15 2.25 22.90 8.60
N LYS A 16 1.94 22.28 9.75
CA LYS A 16 0.89 22.74 10.67
C LYS A 16 1.17 24.19 11.05
N ALA A 17 2.40 24.47 11.50
CA ALA A 17 2.81 25.81 11.89
C ALA A 17 2.84 26.82 10.72
N ARG A 18 3.17 26.41 9.48
CA ARG A 18 3.21 27.33 8.33
C ARG A 18 1.81 27.67 7.83
N LEU A 19 0.91 26.69 7.74
CA LEU A 19 -0.46 26.89 7.27
C LEU A 19 -1.29 27.66 8.30
N LEU A 20 -1.15 27.33 9.60
CA LEU A 20 -1.70 28.17 10.68
C LEU A 20 -1.15 29.60 10.62
N ARG A 21 0.17 29.77 10.41
CA ARG A 21 0.79 31.11 10.32
C ARG A 21 0.24 31.92 9.15
N CYS A 22 -0.01 31.31 8.00
CA CYS A 22 -0.66 32.02 6.90
C CYS A 22 -2.09 32.44 7.28
N LEU A 23 -2.88 31.52 7.85
CA LEU A 23 -4.26 31.79 8.27
C LEU A 23 -4.38 32.87 9.36
N THR A 24 -3.45 32.91 10.32
CA THR A 24 -3.41 33.98 11.32
C THR A 24 -2.96 35.32 10.72
N THR A 25 -2.13 35.32 9.68
CA THR A 25 -1.75 36.54 8.94
C THR A 25 -2.94 37.13 8.16
N PHE A 26 -3.89 36.29 7.72
CA PHE A 26 -5.16 36.72 7.11
C PHE A 26 -6.22 37.18 8.14
N GLY A 27 -5.91 37.19 9.44
CA GLY A 27 -6.76 37.82 10.46
C GLY A 27 -8.03 37.06 10.84
N ILE A 28 -8.15 35.76 10.55
CA ILE A 28 -9.32 34.96 10.91
C ILE A 28 -9.15 34.43 12.36
N PRO A 29 -9.92 34.92 13.36
CA PRO A 29 -9.96 34.32 14.69
C PRO A 29 -10.52 32.88 14.59
N TYR A 30 -10.03 31.95 15.42
CA TYR A 30 -10.43 30.53 15.46
C TYR A 30 -10.03 29.66 14.24
N ALA A 31 -9.23 30.16 13.30
CA ALA A 31 -8.76 29.36 12.16
C ALA A 31 -7.99 28.08 12.58
N ALA A 32 -7.30 28.12 13.71
CA ALA A 32 -6.58 26.96 14.25
C ALA A 32 -7.53 25.81 14.64
N ASP A 33 -8.65 26.12 15.29
CA ASP A 33 -9.59 25.11 15.78
C ASP A 33 -10.38 24.47 14.64
N ILE A 34 -10.79 25.27 13.67
CA ILE A 34 -11.45 24.78 12.45
C ILE A 34 -10.52 23.84 11.68
N MET A 35 -9.24 24.21 11.51
CA MET A 35 -8.27 23.36 10.83
C MET A 35 -8.03 22.05 11.59
N ASN A 36 -7.96 22.08 12.92
CA ASN A 36 -7.82 20.88 13.74
C ASN A 36 -9.03 19.95 13.58
N PHE A 37 -10.25 20.50 13.60
CA PHE A 37 -11.49 19.73 13.38
C PHE A 37 -11.50 19.04 12.00
N VAL A 38 -11.12 19.75 10.94
CA VAL A 38 -11.02 19.20 9.58
C VAL A 38 -9.96 18.09 9.52
N ILE A 39 -8.79 18.28 10.12
CA ILE A 39 -7.72 17.28 10.13
C ILE A 39 -8.17 16.00 10.86
N ILE A 40 -8.78 16.11 12.04
CA ILE A 40 -9.26 14.95 12.80
C ILE A 40 -10.33 14.19 12.00
N THR A 41 -11.27 14.90 11.37
CA THR A 41 -12.31 14.30 10.55
C THR A 41 -11.74 13.60 9.32
N ALA A 42 -10.77 14.22 8.63
CA ALA A 42 -10.10 13.64 7.48
C ALA A 42 -9.29 12.38 7.85
N VAL A 43 -8.57 12.42 8.98
CA VAL A 43 -7.81 11.26 9.49
C VAL A 43 -8.75 10.12 9.88
N LEU A 44 -9.88 10.41 10.52
CA LEU A 44 -10.89 9.40 10.86
C LEU A 44 -11.49 8.74 9.60
N SER A 45 -11.75 9.55 8.57
CA SER A 45 -12.28 9.05 7.29
C SER A 45 -11.28 8.10 6.60
N VAL A 46 -10.01 8.51 6.45
CA VAL A 46 -9.00 7.66 5.80
C VAL A 46 -8.69 6.41 6.62
N ALA A 47 -8.75 6.47 7.95
CA ALA A 47 -8.55 5.31 8.83
C ALA A 47 -9.64 4.25 8.61
N ASN A 48 -10.92 4.66 8.52
CA ASN A 48 -12.02 3.72 8.29
C ASN A 48 -11.93 3.05 6.90
N SER A 49 -11.68 3.84 5.86
CA SER A 49 -11.50 3.30 4.49
C SER A 49 -10.25 2.42 4.37
N GLY A 50 -9.14 2.78 5.04
CA GLY A 50 -7.90 2.01 5.04
C GLY A 50 -8.03 0.66 5.73
N LEU A 51 -8.71 0.61 6.87
CA LEU A 51 -9.01 -0.65 7.57
C LEU A 51 -9.91 -1.56 6.73
N TYR A 52 -10.93 -1.00 6.09
CA TYR A 52 -11.81 -1.74 5.20
C TYR A 52 -11.05 -2.30 3.98
N ALA A 53 -10.25 -1.47 3.31
CA ALA A 53 -9.46 -1.88 2.15
C ALA A 53 -8.50 -3.02 2.49
N THR A 54 -7.74 -2.88 3.59
CA THR A 54 -6.75 -3.88 4.03
C THR A 54 -7.43 -5.22 4.34
N SER A 55 -8.55 -5.19 5.05
CA SER A 55 -9.31 -6.40 5.40
C SER A 55 -9.84 -7.13 4.16
N ARG A 56 -10.26 -6.39 3.12
CA ARG A 56 -10.77 -6.96 1.86
C ARG A 56 -9.66 -7.50 0.97
N VAL A 57 -8.50 -6.83 0.93
CA VAL A 57 -7.31 -7.35 0.24
C VAL A 57 -6.88 -8.66 0.89
N LEU A 58 -6.77 -8.72 2.22
CA LEU A 58 -6.41 -9.93 2.95
C LEU A 58 -7.42 -11.07 2.74
N TRP A 59 -8.71 -10.74 2.74
CA TRP A 59 -9.77 -11.71 2.43
C TRP A 59 -9.69 -12.25 1.00
N SER A 60 -9.44 -11.38 0.00
CA SER A 60 -9.28 -11.79 -1.39
C SER A 60 -8.06 -12.72 -1.57
N MET A 61 -6.94 -12.41 -0.89
CA MET A 61 -5.75 -13.25 -0.90
C MET A 61 -6.00 -14.62 -0.24
N SER A 62 -6.78 -14.67 0.84
CA SER A 62 -7.17 -15.93 1.49
C SER A 62 -8.06 -16.79 0.59
N ARG A 63 -9.01 -16.20 -0.15
CA ARG A 63 -9.85 -16.90 -1.14
C ARG A 63 -9.10 -17.45 -2.34
N GLN A 64 -7.95 -16.86 -2.65
CA GLN A 64 -7.04 -17.34 -3.69
C GLN A 64 -6.06 -18.39 -3.16
N GLY A 65 -6.12 -18.75 -1.87
CA GLY A 65 -5.23 -19.73 -1.25
C GLY A 65 -3.82 -19.24 -0.91
N MET A 66 -3.56 -17.92 -1.06
CA MET A 66 -2.26 -17.33 -0.73
C MET A 66 -2.06 -17.17 0.78
N VAL A 67 -3.15 -17.06 1.54
CA VAL A 67 -3.15 -16.91 3.01
C VAL A 67 -4.04 -17.98 3.64
N SER A 68 -3.76 -18.35 4.90
CA SER A 68 -4.55 -19.34 5.66
C SER A 68 -6.06 -19.14 5.50
N PRO A 69 -6.85 -20.23 5.32
CA PRO A 69 -8.30 -20.16 5.09
C PRO A 69 -9.07 -19.56 6.26
N PHE A 70 -8.45 -19.44 7.43
CA PHE A 70 -9.02 -18.77 8.61
C PHE A 70 -9.44 -17.32 8.34
N PHE A 71 -8.74 -16.62 7.45
CA PHE A 71 -9.06 -15.24 7.06
C PHE A 71 -10.14 -15.15 5.98
N SER A 72 -10.57 -16.27 5.38
CA SER A 72 -11.63 -16.31 4.36
C SER A 72 -13.04 -16.34 4.98
N LYS A 73 -13.16 -16.59 6.30
CA LYS A 73 -14.46 -16.65 6.98
C LYS A 73 -15.14 -15.28 6.96
N LEU A 74 -16.35 -15.25 6.41
CA LEU A 74 -17.21 -14.06 6.36
C LEU A 74 -18.24 -14.12 7.48
N SER A 75 -18.54 -12.95 8.07
CA SER A 75 -19.69 -12.78 8.94
C SER A 75 -21.01 -12.73 8.15
N LYS A 76 -22.15 -12.85 8.83
CA LYS A 76 -23.50 -12.72 8.26
C LYS A 76 -23.72 -11.41 7.48
N ARG A 77 -22.97 -10.36 7.82
CA ARG A 77 -22.99 -9.04 7.14
C ARG A 77 -22.00 -8.91 5.96
N GLY A 78 -21.36 -10.00 5.54
CA GLY A 78 -20.40 -9.99 4.42
C GLY A 78 -19.04 -9.35 4.74
N VAL A 79 -18.73 -9.13 6.02
CA VAL A 79 -17.46 -8.52 6.48
C VAL A 79 -16.52 -9.60 7.03
N PRO A 80 -15.24 -9.63 6.60
CA PRO A 80 -14.24 -10.56 7.13
C PRO A 80 -13.74 -10.10 8.50
N ILE A 81 -14.43 -10.52 9.57
CA ILE A 81 -14.14 -10.07 10.96
C ILE A 81 -12.72 -10.46 11.39
N ASN A 82 -12.25 -11.67 11.07
CA ASN A 82 -10.92 -12.14 11.49
C ASN A 82 -9.79 -11.28 10.90
N ALA A 83 -9.93 -10.88 9.63
CA ALA A 83 -8.99 -9.98 8.95
C ALA A 83 -9.04 -8.56 9.52
N LEU A 84 -10.25 -8.10 9.88
CA LEU A 84 -10.46 -6.79 10.50
C LEU A 84 -9.82 -6.71 11.88
N ILE A 85 -10.06 -7.69 12.74
CA ILE A 85 -9.46 -7.75 14.09
C ILE A 85 -7.93 -7.79 13.99
N ALA A 86 -7.37 -8.59 13.10
CA ALA A 86 -5.93 -8.63 12.89
C ALA A 86 -5.36 -7.27 12.45
N SER A 87 -6.05 -6.58 11.53
CA SER A 87 -5.63 -5.26 11.05
C SER A 87 -5.68 -4.19 12.16
N ILE A 88 -6.74 -4.22 12.98
CA ILE A 88 -6.88 -3.32 14.14
C ILE A 88 -5.82 -3.63 15.20
N ALA A 89 -5.54 -4.91 15.47
CA ALA A 89 -4.51 -5.31 16.43
C ALA A 89 -3.12 -4.79 16.03
N ILE A 90 -2.77 -4.90 14.75
CA ILE A 90 -1.50 -4.35 14.22
C ILE A 90 -1.50 -2.81 14.32
N GLY A 91 -2.62 -2.15 14.01
CA GLY A 91 -2.77 -0.70 14.18
C GLY A 91 -2.58 -0.24 15.63
N CYS A 92 -3.21 -0.91 16.59
CA CYS A 92 -3.04 -0.64 18.01
C CYS A 92 -1.59 -0.88 18.47
N LEU A 93 -0.94 -1.95 18.00
CA LEU A 93 0.46 -2.23 18.30
C LEU A 93 1.37 -1.11 17.78
N SER A 94 1.12 -0.60 16.57
CA SER A 94 1.86 0.53 16.02
C SER A 94 1.69 1.81 16.83
N LEU A 95 0.49 2.05 17.40
CA LEU A 95 0.25 3.20 18.27
C LEU A 95 0.98 3.06 19.61
N LEU A 96 0.97 1.86 20.20
CA LEU A 96 1.70 1.58 21.44
C LEU A 96 3.20 1.79 21.27
N CYS A 97 3.78 1.33 20.16
CA CYS A 97 5.20 1.55 19.85
C CYS A 97 5.57 3.03 19.74
N SER A 98 4.63 3.90 19.32
CA SER A 98 4.89 5.34 19.21
C SER A 98 4.94 6.07 20.55
N ILE A 99 4.32 5.53 21.61
CA ILE A 99 4.27 6.18 22.94
C ILE A 99 5.59 5.97 23.71
N TYR A 100 6.28 4.86 23.48
CA TYR A 100 7.50 4.51 24.25
C TYR A 100 8.81 5.02 23.61
N ALA A 101 8.83 5.37 22.33
CA ALA A 101 10.04 5.83 21.63
C ALA A 101 9.71 6.79 20.47
N GLU A 102 9.39 8.04 20.80
CA GLU A 102 8.74 9.00 19.90
C GLU A 102 9.54 9.33 18.63
N ASP A 103 10.85 9.59 18.71
CA ASP A 103 11.60 10.07 17.55
C ASP A 103 12.13 8.93 16.66
N THR A 104 12.70 7.87 17.26
CA THR A 104 13.39 6.83 16.47
C THR A 104 12.41 5.84 15.84
N VAL A 105 11.43 5.37 16.61
CA VAL A 105 10.48 4.35 16.13
C VAL A 105 9.51 4.95 15.11
N TYR A 106 9.12 6.22 15.29
CA TYR A 106 8.31 6.92 14.30
C TYR A 106 9.01 7.03 12.94
N VAL A 107 10.30 7.41 12.92
CA VAL A 107 11.09 7.47 11.69
C VAL A 107 11.19 6.10 11.03
N TRP A 108 11.37 5.04 11.80
CA TRP A 108 11.46 3.67 11.26
C TRP A 108 10.13 3.19 10.68
N LEU A 109 9.03 3.35 11.41
CA LEU A 109 7.69 2.94 10.97
C LEU A 109 7.26 3.68 9.71
N THR A 110 7.49 4.99 9.65
CA THR A 110 7.16 5.80 8.47
C THR A 110 8.03 5.45 7.27
N ALA A 111 9.33 5.16 7.49
CA ALA A 111 10.21 4.71 6.41
C ALA A 111 9.78 3.35 5.84
N ILE A 112 9.44 2.38 6.70
CA ILE A 112 8.95 1.05 6.27
C ILE A 112 7.61 1.17 5.53
N ALA A 113 6.68 1.97 6.05
CA ALA A 113 5.38 2.22 5.39
C ALA A 113 5.56 2.88 4.02
N GLY A 114 6.47 3.85 3.91
CA GLY A 114 6.80 4.50 2.64
C GLY A 114 7.40 3.53 1.62
N PHE A 115 8.33 2.67 2.05
CA PHE A 115 8.88 1.62 1.19
C PHE A 115 7.81 0.63 0.70
N GLY A 116 6.91 0.20 1.59
CA GLY A 116 5.77 -0.65 1.23
C GLY A 116 4.86 0.02 0.20
N ALA A 117 4.54 1.30 0.37
CA ALA A 117 3.73 2.06 -0.57
C ALA A 117 4.38 2.13 -1.96
N VAL A 118 5.66 2.51 -2.05
CA VAL A 118 6.39 2.55 -3.34
C VAL A 118 6.43 1.18 -4.01
N THR A 119 6.61 0.11 -3.23
CA THR A 119 6.60 -1.26 -3.75
C THR A 119 5.23 -1.66 -4.32
N VAL A 120 4.13 -1.31 -3.65
CA VAL A 120 2.77 -1.53 -4.15
C VAL A 120 2.56 -0.79 -5.47
N TRP A 121 2.93 0.48 -5.55
CA TRP A 121 2.81 1.26 -6.78
C TRP A 121 3.65 0.71 -7.94
N ALA A 122 4.89 0.27 -7.65
CA ALA A 122 5.73 -0.42 -8.62
C ALA A 122 5.06 -1.70 -9.15
N SER A 123 4.47 -2.51 -8.27
CA SER A 123 3.76 -3.73 -8.65
C SER A 123 2.50 -3.47 -9.49
N ILE A 124 1.76 -2.39 -9.22
CA ILE A 124 0.60 -1.97 -10.01
C ILE A 124 1.04 -1.57 -11.42
N ALA A 125 2.11 -0.78 -11.53
CA ALA A 125 2.67 -0.37 -12.83
C ALA A 125 3.11 -1.60 -13.65
N LEU A 126 3.79 -2.54 -12.99
CA LEU A 126 4.25 -3.78 -13.61
C LEU A 126 3.09 -4.69 -14.05
N SER A 127 2.05 -4.82 -13.21
CA SER A 127 0.84 -5.60 -13.53
C SER A 127 0.08 -4.99 -14.70
N SER A 128 0.01 -3.65 -14.77
CA SER A 128 -0.60 -2.93 -15.89
C SER A 128 0.17 -3.13 -17.19
N TYR A 129 1.50 -3.24 -17.12
CA TYR A 129 2.34 -3.56 -18.27
C TYR A 129 2.17 -5.02 -18.73
N PHE A 130 2.32 -5.99 -17.82
CA PHE A 130 2.22 -7.42 -18.17
C PHE A 130 0.81 -7.86 -18.51
N GLY A 131 -0.23 -7.31 -17.87
CA GLY A 131 -1.63 -7.68 -18.13
C GLY A 131 -2.00 -7.45 -19.60
N ARG A 132 -1.57 -6.34 -20.18
CA ARG A 132 -1.77 -6.08 -21.61
C ARG A 132 -0.90 -6.96 -22.51
N LYS A 133 0.34 -7.27 -22.11
CA LYS A 133 1.20 -8.20 -22.85
C LYS A 133 0.64 -9.63 -22.85
N ALA A 134 0.06 -10.09 -21.74
CA ALA A 134 -0.59 -11.39 -21.62
C ALA A 134 -1.85 -11.45 -22.48
N PHE A 135 -2.71 -10.43 -22.40
CA PHE A 135 -3.94 -10.33 -23.20
C PHE A 135 -3.68 -10.37 -24.72
N LEU A 136 -2.63 -9.68 -25.18
CA LEU A 136 -2.21 -9.72 -26.58
C LEU A 136 -1.66 -11.09 -27.00
N ARG A 137 -1.03 -11.85 -26.08
CA ARG A 137 -0.52 -13.21 -26.35
C ARG A 137 -1.63 -14.25 -26.41
N GLU A 138 -2.73 -14.03 -25.70
CA GLU A 138 -3.93 -14.87 -25.74
C GLU A 138 -4.82 -14.61 -26.96
N GLY A 139 -4.40 -13.73 -27.88
CA GLY A 139 -5.12 -13.42 -29.12
C GLY A 139 -6.19 -12.33 -28.99
N GLY A 140 -6.24 -11.61 -27.87
CA GLY A 140 -7.18 -10.52 -27.66
C GLY A 140 -6.82 -9.27 -28.48
N ASP A 141 -7.78 -8.70 -29.21
CA ASP A 141 -7.60 -7.43 -29.91
C ASP A 141 -7.62 -6.25 -28.91
N VAL A 142 -6.77 -5.25 -29.13
CA VAL A 142 -6.69 -4.02 -28.34
C VAL A 142 -8.03 -3.28 -28.28
N ARG A 143 -8.91 -3.52 -29.26
CA ARG A 143 -10.25 -2.92 -29.38
C ARG A 143 -11.27 -3.47 -28.37
N ASP A 144 -11.06 -4.68 -27.87
CA ASP A 144 -11.95 -5.31 -26.87
C ASP A 144 -11.64 -4.84 -25.43
N LEU A 145 -10.54 -4.12 -25.22
CA LEU A 145 -10.25 -3.55 -23.90
C LEU A 145 -11.17 -2.36 -23.62
N LYS A 146 -12.07 -2.55 -22.65
CA LYS A 146 -12.97 -1.50 -22.11
C LYS A 146 -12.22 -0.26 -21.61
N TYR A 147 -10.95 -0.39 -21.22
CA TYR A 147 -10.12 0.73 -20.80
C TYR A 147 -8.76 0.69 -21.51
N ARG A 148 -8.50 1.72 -22.33
CA ARG A 148 -7.25 1.91 -23.04
C ARG A 148 -6.41 2.93 -22.28
N THR A 149 -5.25 2.51 -21.78
CA THR A 149 -4.29 3.45 -21.21
C THR A 149 -3.79 4.38 -22.34
N PRO A 150 -4.02 5.71 -22.25
CA PRO A 150 -3.42 6.63 -23.21
C PRO A 150 -1.90 6.54 -23.08
N LEU A 151 -1.18 6.52 -24.21
CA LEU A 151 0.29 6.49 -24.28
C LEU A 151 0.96 5.20 -23.74
N TYR A 152 0.30 4.05 -23.84
CA TYR A 152 0.97 2.75 -23.64
C TYR A 152 2.01 2.51 -24.76
N PRO A 153 3.24 2.04 -24.45
CA PRO A 153 3.75 1.51 -23.17
C PRO A 153 4.49 2.53 -22.30
N PHE A 154 4.57 3.80 -22.68
CA PHE A 154 5.39 4.80 -22.00
C PHE A 154 4.89 5.10 -20.58
N VAL A 155 3.58 5.18 -20.35
CA VAL A 155 3.03 5.55 -19.03
C VAL A 155 3.35 4.50 -17.94
N PRO A 156 3.08 3.19 -18.14
CA PRO A 156 3.46 2.18 -17.14
C PRO A 156 4.98 2.09 -16.94
N LEU A 157 5.76 2.25 -18.01
CA LEU A 157 7.21 2.19 -17.93
C LEU A 157 7.80 3.38 -17.18
N ALA A 158 7.30 4.59 -17.44
CA ALA A 158 7.69 5.80 -16.73
C ALA A 158 7.29 5.72 -15.25
N ALA A 159 6.09 5.25 -14.94
CA ALA A 159 5.66 5.03 -13.56
C ALA A 159 6.57 4.03 -12.83
N PHE A 160 6.92 2.91 -13.47
CA PHE A 160 7.85 1.94 -12.91
C PHE A 160 9.25 2.53 -12.70
N ALA A 161 9.78 3.26 -13.68
CA ALA A 161 11.09 3.91 -13.58
C ALA A 161 11.14 4.95 -12.45
N LEU A 162 10.08 5.74 -12.26
CA LEU A 162 9.99 6.72 -11.17
C LEU A 162 9.92 6.05 -9.79
N ASN A 163 9.20 4.94 -9.66
CA ASN A 163 9.20 4.16 -8.43
C ASN A 163 10.58 3.55 -8.16
N MET A 164 11.27 3.03 -9.18
CA MET A 164 12.63 2.50 -9.04
C MET A 164 13.63 3.58 -8.63
N ALA A 165 13.54 4.77 -9.24
CA ALA A 165 14.35 5.93 -8.87
C ALA A 165 14.11 6.35 -7.41
N THR A 166 12.87 6.20 -6.92
CA THR A 166 12.53 6.47 -5.52
C THR A 166 13.20 5.47 -4.58
N ILE A 167 13.14 4.17 -4.88
CA ILE A 167 13.82 3.11 -4.11
C ILE A 167 15.33 3.36 -4.05
N ILE A 168 15.93 3.72 -5.18
CA ILE A 168 17.35 4.10 -5.26
C ILE A 168 17.63 5.36 -4.42
N GLY A 169 16.73 6.36 -4.48
CA GLY A 169 16.79 7.57 -3.66
C GLY A 169 16.81 7.29 -2.16
N LEU A 170 15.99 6.34 -1.69
CA LEU A 170 15.97 5.91 -0.28
C LEU A 170 17.33 5.34 0.16
N ALA A 171 18.07 4.68 -0.74
CA ALA A 171 19.38 4.15 -0.44
C ALA A 171 20.43 5.24 -0.15
N PHE A 172 20.21 6.48 -0.63
CA PHE A 172 21.14 7.59 -0.37
C PHE A 172 20.91 8.29 0.97
N ILE A 173 19.74 8.12 1.61
CA ILE A 173 19.34 8.84 2.83
C ILE A 173 19.59 7.97 4.07
N PRO A 174 20.57 8.29 4.95
CA PRO A 174 20.96 7.45 6.08
C PRO A 174 19.80 7.00 6.97
N ASP A 175 18.90 7.92 7.31
CA ASP A 175 17.76 7.67 8.21
C ASP A 175 16.68 6.76 7.60
N GLN A 176 16.63 6.65 6.26
CA GLN A 176 15.65 5.82 5.54
C GLN A 176 16.22 4.49 5.05
N ARG A 177 17.55 4.30 5.08
CA ARG A 177 18.21 3.03 4.71
C ARG A 177 17.73 1.85 5.55
N ILE A 178 17.33 2.11 6.79
CA ILE A 178 16.79 1.11 7.72
C ILE A 178 15.55 0.43 7.12
N ALA A 179 14.70 1.17 6.41
CA ALA A 179 13.56 0.59 5.70
C ALA A 179 13.98 -0.33 4.56
N LEU A 180 15.14 -0.10 3.93
CA LEU A 180 15.70 -0.98 2.91
C LEU A 180 16.25 -2.27 3.54
N TYR A 181 16.99 -2.15 4.65
CA TYR A 181 17.55 -3.29 5.37
C TYR A 181 16.48 -4.19 6.00
N CYS A 182 15.38 -3.63 6.49
CA CYS A 182 14.26 -4.43 7.00
C CYS A 182 13.30 -4.85 5.88
N GLY A 183 13.06 -3.98 4.91
CA GLY A 183 12.09 -4.18 3.84
C GLY A 183 12.52 -5.19 2.78
N ILE A 184 13.80 -5.21 2.36
CA ILE A 184 14.29 -6.16 1.37
C ILE A 184 14.22 -7.61 1.88
N PRO A 185 14.72 -7.95 3.08
CA PRO A 185 14.56 -9.31 3.63
C PRO A 185 13.11 -9.69 3.82
N PHE A 186 12.24 -8.75 4.22
CA PHE A 186 10.80 -9.01 4.32
C PHE A 186 10.16 -9.33 2.96
N LEU A 187 10.49 -8.57 1.91
CA LEU A 187 10.03 -8.87 0.55
C LEU A 187 10.53 -10.21 0.04
N LEU A 188 11.81 -10.54 0.29
CA LEU A 188 12.38 -11.83 -0.06
C LEU A 188 11.71 -12.98 0.72
N ALA A 189 11.41 -12.79 2.00
CA ALA A 189 10.68 -13.76 2.81
C ALA A 189 9.25 -13.97 2.28
N CYS A 190 8.54 -12.89 1.94
CA CYS A 190 7.22 -12.98 1.31
C CYS A 190 7.27 -13.68 -0.06
N TYR A 191 8.28 -13.38 -0.88
CA TYR A 191 8.49 -14.03 -2.18
C TYR A 191 8.82 -15.52 -2.02
N GLY A 192 9.67 -15.86 -1.04
CA GLY A 192 10.00 -17.24 -0.69
C GLY A 192 8.78 -18.01 -0.20
N TYR A 193 7.99 -17.44 0.72
CA TYR A 193 6.73 -18.04 1.16
C TYR A 193 5.76 -18.26 -0.01
N TYR A 194 5.66 -17.29 -0.93
CA TYR A 194 4.83 -17.44 -2.12
C TYR A 194 5.29 -18.64 -2.97
N HIS A 195 6.58 -18.76 -3.25
CA HIS A 195 7.09 -19.83 -4.10
C HIS A 195 7.00 -21.22 -3.45
N LEU A 196 7.24 -21.31 -2.13
CA LEU A 196 7.28 -22.57 -1.40
C LEU A 196 5.89 -23.10 -1.03
N VAL A 197 4.98 -22.23 -0.57
CA VAL A 197 3.69 -22.61 0.00
C VAL A 197 2.52 -22.14 -0.86
N ALA A 198 2.52 -20.86 -1.26
CA ALA A 198 1.35 -20.29 -1.94
C ALA A 198 1.17 -20.83 -3.36
N LYS A 199 2.25 -21.01 -4.13
CA LYS A 199 2.20 -21.49 -5.52
C LYS A 199 1.49 -22.84 -5.64
N LYS A 200 1.85 -23.79 -4.76
CA LYS A 200 1.22 -25.12 -4.71
C LYS A 200 -0.27 -25.02 -4.37
N ARG A 201 -0.63 -24.23 -3.36
CA ARG A 201 -2.03 -24.04 -2.94
C ARG A 201 -2.89 -23.35 -3.99
N VAL A 202 -2.36 -22.32 -4.65
CA VAL A 202 -3.03 -21.60 -5.74
C VAL A 202 -3.30 -22.54 -6.92
N GLN A 203 -2.32 -23.36 -7.30
CA GLN A 203 -2.46 -24.33 -8.39
C GLN A 203 -3.49 -25.42 -8.08
N LEU A 204 -3.47 -25.97 -6.85
CA LEU A 204 -4.46 -26.96 -6.41
C LEU A 204 -5.89 -26.41 -6.43
N LEU A 205 -6.09 -25.20 -5.89
CA LEU A 205 -7.40 -24.54 -5.91
C LEU A 205 -7.86 -24.14 -7.33
N ALA A 206 -6.92 -23.87 -8.24
CA ALA A 206 -7.24 -23.61 -9.64
C ALA A 206 -7.67 -24.89 -10.36
N ALA A 207 -7.02 -26.03 -10.08
CA ALA A 207 -7.39 -27.33 -10.60
C ALA A 207 -8.79 -27.76 -10.12
N GLU A 208 -9.05 -27.67 -8.81
CA GLU A 208 -10.36 -28.03 -8.21
C GLU A 208 -11.52 -27.20 -8.80
N LYS A 209 -11.30 -25.89 -9.04
CA LYS A 209 -12.29 -25.04 -9.72
C LYS A 209 -12.50 -25.39 -11.19
N GLY A 210 -11.46 -25.87 -11.87
CA GLY A 210 -11.55 -26.35 -13.24
C GLY A 210 -12.41 -27.60 -13.35
N GLU A 211 -12.19 -28.55 -12.45
CA GLU A 211 -12.97 -29.80 -12.40
C GLU A 211 -14.44 -29.57 -12.04
N LEU A 212 -14.73 -28.69 -11.07
CA LEU A 212 -16.11 -28.27 -10.78
C LEU A 212 -16.80 -27.72 -12.04
N LYS A 213 -16.14 -26.81 -12.76
CA LYS A 213 -16.72 -26.20 -13.97
C LYS A 213 -16.91 -27.21 -15.10
N ALA A 214 -16.10 -28.25 -15.17
CA ALA A 214 -16.27 -29.33 -16.16
C ALA A 214 -17.37 -30.33 -15.76
N ALA A 215 -17.69 -30.44 -14.47
CA ALA A 215 -18.74 -31.31 -13.94
C ALA A 215 -20.15 -30.67 -13.94
N LYS A 216 -20.26 -29.38 -14.29
CA LYS A 216 -21.53 -28.62 -14.41
C LYS A 216 -21.85 -28.33 -15.85
#